data_AF-A0A0C2JYT4-F1
#
_entry.id   AF-A0A0C2JYT4-F1
#
_cell.length_a   1.000
_cell.length_b   1.000
_cell.length_c   1.000
_cell.angle_alpha   90.00
_cell.angle_beta   90.00
_cell.angle_gamma   90.00
#
_symmetry.space_group_name_H-M   'P 1'
#
loop_
_entity.id
_entity.type
_entity.pdbx_description
1 polymer ?
#
loop_
_entity_poly.entity_id
_entity_poly.type
_entity_poly.pdbx_seq_one_letter_code
_entity_poly.pdbx_strand_id
1 'polypeptide(L)'
;MVHENAFFYDRLVRFVASGPVVPMVLSRDQAVDRFRRILGPTKFTIAQRYHPDTLRGMFGTSDVCNVAHGSDNDEKALQEVQFFFPELKSEIEDKSIHTYSYCSS
;
A
#
# COMPACT_ATOMS: atom_id res chain seq x y z
N MET A 1 -14.01 5.07 -7.01
CA MET A 1 -12.84 4.82 -6.13
C MET A 1 -13.05 3.49 -5.39
N VAL A 2 -12.01 2.68 -5.15
CA VAL A 2 -12.13 1.22 -4.79
C VAL A 2 -12.87 0.92 -3.48
N HIS A 3 -13.16 1.93 -2.64
CA HIS A 3 -13.86 1.74 -1.35
C HIS A 3 -15.01 2.70 -1.08
N GLU A 4 -15.48 3.50 -2.05
CA GLU A 4 -16.51 4.55 -1.82
C GLU A 4 -17.79 4.06 -1.14
N ASN A 5 -18.19 2.81 -1.36
CA ASN A 5 -19.40 2.21 -0.78
C ASN A 5 -19.13 1.33 0.46
N ALA A 6 -17.90 1.29 0.95
CA ALA A 6 -17.55 0.47 2.10
C ALA A 6 -17.89 1.17 3.42
N PHE A 7 -18.43 0.43 4.39
CA PHE A 7 -18.82 0.96 5.71
C PHE A 7 -17.65 1.62 6.49
N PHE A 8 -16.40 1.33 6.11
CA PHE A 8 -15.19 1.86 6.73
C PHE A 8 -14.56 3.03 5.96
N TYR A 9 -15.14 3.46 4.83
CA TYR A 9 -14.56 4.46 3.92
C TYR A 9 -14.26 5.78 4.62
N ASP A 10 -15.24 6.37 5.32
CA ASP A 10 -15.07 7.65 6.02
C ASP A 10 -13.95 7.60 7.06
N ARG A 11 -13.83 6.46 7.77
CA ARG A 11 -12.77 6.27 8.76
C ARG A 11 -11.40 6.16 8.09
N LEU A 12 -11.32 5.48 6.95
CA LEU A 12 -10.11 5.36 6.16
C LEU A 12 -9.66 6.73 5.63
N VAL A 13 -10.57 7.52 5.04
CA VAL A 13 -10.26 8.85 4.52
C VAL A 13 -9.76 9.77 5.64
N ARG A 14 -10.45 9.80 6.78
CA ARG A 14 -10.03 10.60 7.94
C ARG A 14 -8.66 10.21 8.46
N PHE A 15 -8.36 8.91 8.48
CA PHE A 15 -7.07 8.40 8.92
C PHE A 15 -5.94 8.79 7.97
N VAL A 16 -6.10 8.56 6.67
CA VAL A 16 -5.08 8.92 5.67
C VAL A 16 -4.84 10.44 5.65
N ALA A 17 -5.88 11.24 5.85
CA ALA A 17 -5.79 12.70 5.91
C ALA A 17 -5.33 13.27 7.27
N SER A 18 -5.10 12.43 8.28
CA SER A 18 -4.77 12.88 9.65
C SER A 18 -3.32 13.34 9.83
N GLY A 19 -2.45 13.07 8.86
CA GLY A 19 -1.04 13.43 8.92
C GLY A 19 -0.35 13.31 7.55
N PRO A 20 0.95 13.64 7.49
CA PRO A 20 1.72 13.54 6.25
C PRO A 20 1.80 12.10 5.74
N VAL A 21 1.77 11.95 4.42
CA VAL A 21 1.92 10.68 3.69
C VAL A 21 3.22 10.75 2.90
N VAL A 22 3.99 9.66 2.91
CA VAL A 22 5.20 9.52 2.09
C VAL A 22 4.91 8.56 0.93
N PRO A 23 4.62 9.05 -0.28
CA PRO A 23 4.47 8.18 -1.44
C PRO A 23 5.84 7.67 -1.90
N MET A 24 5.92 6.39 -2.27
CA MET A 24 7.16 5.75 -2.76
C MET A 24 6.88 4.87 -3.97
N VAL A 25 7.93 4.62 -4.75
CA VAL A 25 7.88 3.95 -6.04
C VAL A 25 8.99 2.88 -6.05
N LEU A 26 8.64 1.61 -5.81
CA LEU A 26 9.60 0.51 -5.62
C LEU A 26 9.79 -0.40 -6.85
N SER A 27 10.94 -0.37 -7.52
CA SER A 27 11.21 -1.23 -8.68
C SER A 27 11.85 -2.58 -8.31
N ARG A 28 11.29 -3.66 -8.86
CA ARG A 28 11.89 -5.01 -8.89
C ARG A 28 11.09 -5.90 -9.85
N ASP A 29 11.69 -7.00 -10.30
CA ASP A 29 10.93 -8.12 -10.86
C ASP A 29 9.88 -8.63 -9.86
N GLN A 30 8.62 -8.73 -10.31
CA GLN A 30 7.45 -9.04 -9.49
C GLN A 30 7.33 -8.13 -8.25
N ALA A 31 7.60 -6.82 -8.41
CA ALA A 31 7.64 -5.87 -7.30
C ALA A 31 6.35 -5.85 -6.48
N VAL A 32 5.18 -5.83 -7.13
CA VAL A 32 3.87 -5.84 -6.45
C VAL A 32 3.74 -7.06 -5.53
N ASP A 33 3.89 -8.26 -6.08
CA ASP A 33 3.77 -9.50 -5.30
C ASP A 33 4.81 -9.60 -4.18
N ARG A 34 6.05 -9.19 -4.46
CA ARG A 34 7.13 -9.22 -3.46
C ARG A 34 6.84 -8.26 -2.31
N PHE A 35 6.43 -7.04 -2.62
CA PHE A 35 6.14 -6.07 -1.59
C PHE A 35 4.90 -6.44 -0.78
N ARG A 36 3.86 -7.00 -1.41
CA ARG A 36 2.70 -7.54 -0.69
C ARG A 36 3.07 -8.66 0.27
N ARG A 37 4.02 -9.52 -0.09
CA ARG A 37 4.57 -10.55 0.82
C ARG A 37 5.30 -9.93 2.01
N ILE A 38 6.06 -8.86 1.80
CA ILE A 38 6.75 -8.13 2.87
C ILE A 38 5.75 -7.43 3.81
N LEU A 39 4.69 -6.82 3.25
CA LEU A 39 3.61 -6.21 4.04
C LEU A 39 2.87 -7.24 4.88
N GLY A 40 2.49 -8.36 4.26
CA GLY A 40 1.63 -9.38 4.85
C GLY A 40 0.13 -9.07 4.77
N PRO A 41 -0.71 -9.90 5.41
CA PRO A 41 -2.16 -9.83 5.28
C PRO A 41 -2.75 -8.48 5.72
N THR A 42 -3.78 -8.00 5.02
CA THR A 42 -4.45 -6.72 5.35
C THR A 42 -5.16 -6.77 6.71
N LYS A 43 -5.70 -7.95 7.08
CA LYS A 43 -6.38 -8.15 8.35
C LYS A 43 -5.37 -8.22 9.49
N PHE A 44 -5.45 -7.27 10.41
CA PHE A 44 -4.50 -7.11 11.51
C PHE A 44 -4.41 -8.38 12.36
N THR A 45 -5.55 -8.98 12.71
CA THR A 45 -5.59 -10.19 13.52
C THR A 45 -4.94 -11.39 12.82
N ILE A 46 -5.00 -11.46 11.49
CA ILE A 46 -4.35 -12.52 10.71
C ILE A 46 -2.85 -12.26 10.64
N ALA A 47 -2.45 -11.03 10.32
CA ALA A 47 -1.05 -10.63 10.26
C ALA A 47 -0.34 -10.87 11.60
N GLN A 48 -0.89 -10.37 12.70
CA GLN A 48 -0.29 -10.50 14.02
C GLN A 48 -0.19 -11.95 14.51
N ARG A 49 -1.20 -12.79 14.24
CA ARG A 49 -1.24 -14.17 14.78
C ARG A 49 -0.47 -15.18 13.93
N TYR A 50 -0.53 -15.05 12.60
CA TYR A 50 -0.05 -16.08 11.69
C TYR A 50 1.14 -15.63 10.84
N HIS A 51 1.38 -14.32 10.76
CA HIS A 51 2.48 -13.74 9.96
C HIS A 51 3.25 -12.68 10.77
N PRO A 52 3.74 -13.01 11.99
CA PRO A 52 4.33 -12.03 12.90
C PRO A 52 5.59 -11.36 12.33
N ASP A 53 6.26 -11.97 11.35
CA ASP A 53 7.49 -11.48 10.73
C ASP A 53 7.24 -10.49 9.57
N THR A 54 5.99 -10.24 9.19
CA THR A 54 5.68 -9.24 8.14
C THR A 54 5.53 -7.85 8.75
N LEU A 55 5.66 -6.79 7.94
CA LEU A 55 5.54 -5.41 8.45
C LEU A 55 4.22 -5.19 9.22
N ARG A 56 3.09 -5.67 8.69
CA ARG A 56 1.78 -5.60 9.35
C ARG A 56 1.69 -6.43 10.62
N GLY A 57 2.36 -7.58 10.67
CA GLY A 57 2.40 -8.43 11.86
C GLY A 57 3.20 -7.78 12.99
N MET A 58 4.33 -7.16 12.64
CA MET A 58 5.24 -6.51 13.60
C MET A 58 4.72 -5.16 14.12
N PHE A 59 4.17 -4.32 13.23
CA PHE A 59 3.92 -2.90 13.54
C PHE A 59 2.46 -2.48 13.38
N GLY A 60 1.57 -3.35 12.89
CA GLY A 60 0.15 -3.04 12.77
C GLY A 60 -0.51 -2.85 14.14
N THR A 61 -1.55 -2.03 14.21
CA THR A 61 -2.35 -1.83 15.44
C THR A 61 -3.84 -2.01 15.21
N SER A 62 -4.32 -1.89 13.97
CA SER A 62 -5.71 -2.19 13.60
C SER A 62 -5.84 -2.46 12.09
N ASP A 63 -7.02 -2.86 11.63
CA ASP A 63 -7.32 -3.05 10.19
C ASP A 63 -7.16 -1.75 9.37
N VAL A 64 -7.30 -0.58 10.01
CA VAL A 64 -7.14 0.74 9.36
C VAL A 64 -5.71 1.26 9.53
N CYS A 65 -5.09 0.99 10.68
CA CYS A 65 -3.71 1.37 11.00
C CYS A 65 -2.78 0.16 10.82
N ASN A 66 -2.53 -0.22 9.57
CA ASN A 66 -1.79 -1.43 9.21
C ASN A 66 -0.47 -1.12 8.47
N VAL A 67 0.25 -0.09 8.93
CA VAL A 67 1.65 0.22 8.56
C VAL A 67 1.87 0.79 7.17
N ALA A 68 1.24 0.24 6.13
CA ALA A 68 1.40 0.67 4.75
C ALA A 68 0.33 0.12 3.80
N HIS A 69 -0.06 0.98 2.85
CA HIS A 69 -0.71 0.59 1.58
C HIS A 69 0.29 -0.12 0.68
N GLY A 70 -0.19 -0.90 -0.30
CA GLY A 70 0.59 -1.44 -1.39
C GLY A 70 -0.37 -1.94 -2.46
N SER A 71 -0.09 -1.64 -3.73
CA SER A 71 -0.99 -1.95 -4.85
C SER A 71 -1.37 -3.42 -4.89
N ASP A 72 -2.58 -3.72 -5.40
CA ASP A 72 -3.04 -5.11 -5.47
C ASP A 72 -2.51 -5.89 -6.67
N ASN A 73 -2.27 -5.20 -7.79
CA ASN A 73 -1.77 -5.75 -9.04
C ASN A 73 -1.04 -4.66 -9.85
N ASP A 74 -0.40 -5.08 -10.95
CA ASP A 74 0.42 -4.20 -11.78
C ASP A 74 -0.40 -3.10 -12.45
N GLU A 75 -1.64 -3.36 -12.87
CA GLU A 75 -2.50 -2.34 -13.48
C GLU A 75 -2.85 -1.23 -12.51
N LYS A 76 -3.23 -1.58 -11.27
CA LYS A 76 -3.48 -0.59 -10.22
C LYS A 76 -2.21 0.13 -9.81
N ALA A 77 -1.08 -0.58 -9.74
CA ALA A 77 0.20 0.03 -9.43
C ALA A 77 0.52 1.16 -10.41
N LEU A 78 0.34 0.93 -11.72
CA LEU A 78 0.55 1.94 -12.75
C LEU A 78 -0.43 3.14 -12.62
N GLN A 79 -1.70 2.88 -12.33
CA GLN A 79 -2.70 3.94 -12.10
C GLN A 79 -2.34 4.81 -10.89
N GLU A 80 -1.92 4.18 -9.79
CA GLU A 80 -1.45 4.86 -8.59
C GLU A 80 -0.17 5.68 -8.89
N VAL A 81 0.73 5.21 -9.78
CA VAL A 81 1.99 5.94 -10.09
C VAL A 81 1.62 7.23 -10.78
N GLN A 82 0.77 7.13 -11.79
CA GLN A 82 0.33 8.28 -12.57
C GLN A 82 -0.44 9.31 -11.73
N PHE A 83 -1.15 8.85 -10.69
CA PHE A 83 -1.86 9.74 -9.78
C PHE A 83 -0.91 10.52 -8.86
N PHE A 84 0.07 9.85 -8.22
CA PHE A 84 0.99 10.50 -7.27
C PHE A 84 2.19 11.19 -7.95
N PHE A 85 2.63 10.68 -9.09
CA PHE A 85 3.82 11.11 -9.82
C PHE A 85 3.54 11.26 -11.32
N PRO A 86 2.71 12.22 -11.73
CA PRO A 86 2.33 12.40 -13.13
C PRO A 86 3.52 12.67 -14.06
N GLU A 87 4.63 13.18 -13.52
CA GLU A 87 5.87 13.49 -14.26
C GLU A 87 6.70 12.25 -14.60
N LEU A 88 6.55 11.14 -13.85
CA LEU A 88 7.30 9.89 -14.05
C LEU A 88 6.86 9.11 -15.31
N LYS A 89 5.88 9.62 -16.07
CA LYS A 89 5.23 8.94 -17.20
C LYS A 89 6.19 8.53 -18.33
N SER A 90 7.32 9.22 -18.50
CA SER A 90 8.30 8.94 -19.57
C SER A 90 9.38 7.92 -19.20
N GLU A 91 9.50 7.51 -17.93
CA GLU A 91 10.60 6.64 -17.47
C GLU A 91 10.15 5.18 -17.18
N ILE A 92 8.86 4.88 -17.31
CA ILE A 92 8.24 3.60 -16.91
C ILE A 92 8.18 2.58 -18.08
N GLU A 93 9.02 2.72 -19.11
CA GLU A 93 9.06 1.74 -20.23
C GLU A 93 9.70 0.39 -19.84
N ASP A 94 10.37 0.30 -18.68
CA ASP A 94 10.98 -0.93 -18.20
C ASP A 94 10.12 -1.61 -17.11
N LYS A 95 9.79 -2.89 -17.31
CA LYS A 95 8.70 -3.70 -16.69
C LYS A 95 8.84 -3.99 -15.18
N SER A 96 9.22 -3.01 -14.39
CA SER A 96 9.55 -3.16 -12.98
C SER A 96 8.72 -2.19 -12.12
N ILE A 97 7.39 -2.24 -12.30
CA ILE A 97 6.45 -1.26 -11.74
C ILE A 97 6.22 -1.45 -10.24
N HIS A 98 5.82 -0.35 -9.65
CA HIS A 98 6.23 0.17 -8.37
C HIS A 98 5.17 0.02 -7.28
N THR A 99 5.61 -0.28 -6.06
CA THR A 99 4.72 -0.33 -4.89
C THR A 99 4.87 0.88 -3.97
N TYR A 100 3.74 1.35 -3.46
CA TYR A 100 3.62 2.42 -2.47
C TYR A 100 3.74 1.84 -1.07
N SER A 101 4.15 2.65 -0.09
CA SER A 101 3.95 2.34 1.32
C SER A 101 3.53 3.61 2.04
N TYR A 102 2.51 3.57 2.89
CA TYR A 102 2.09 4.71 3.70
C TYR A 102 2.32 4.44 5.17
N CYS A 103 3.34 5.05 5.77
CA CYS A 103 3.51 5.05 7.21
C CYS A 103 2.85 6.30 7.81
N SER A 104 1.75 6.14 8.55
CA SER A 104 1.28 7.17 9.47
C SER A 104 2.10 7.07 10.76
N SER A 105 2.68 8.18 11.21
CA SER A 105 3.27 8.31 12.54
C SER A 105 2.30 7.94 13.67
#